data_AF-A0A4R1S9K3-F1
#
_entry.id   AF-A0A4R1S9K3-F1
#
_cell.length_a   1.000
_cell.length_b   1.000
_cell.length_c   1.000
_cell.angle_alpha   90.00
_cell.angle_beta   90.00
_cell.angle_gamma   90.00
#
_symmetry.space_group_name_H-M   'P 1'
#
loop_
_entity.id
_entity.type
_entity.pdbx_description
1 polymer ?
#
loop_
_entity_poly.entity_id
_entity_poly.type
_entity_poly.pdbx_seq_one_letter_code
_entity_poly.pdbx_strand_id
1 'polypeptide(L)'
;MTEDELVAFALGLPEAAEASHFGTRDFRVRGKIFLALPSREFGVIKLTPDQQRLTLETAAGTVTAVPGGWGLRGWTRVHFLEAGDDVVRHLVRRAWTNVAPKALREKEP
;
A
#
# COMPACT_ATOMS: atom_id res chain seq x y z
N MET A 1 -9.54 -9.57 1.59
CA MET A 1 -10.13 -8.72 2.65
C MET A 1 -11.05 -7.67 2.04
N THR A 2 -12.02 -7.16 2.80
CA THR A 2 -12.89 -6.03 2.42
C THR A 2 -12.13 -4.70 2.45
N GLU A 3 -12.71 -3.65 1.84
CA GLU A 3 -12.16 -2.29 1.92
C GLU A 3 -12.09 -1.80 3.38
N ASP A 4 -13.13 -2.06 4.18
CA ASP A 4 -13.17 -1.62 5.59
C ASP A 4 -12.09 -2.29 6.44
N GLU A 5 -11.82 -3.58 6.22
CA GLU A 5 -10.72 -4.30 6.88
C GLU A 5 -9.35 -3.76 6.47
N LEU A 6 -9.17 -3.43 5.19
CA LEU A 6 -7.95 -2.83 4.67
C LEU A 6 -7.72 -1.44 5.29
N VAL A 7 -8.77 -0.63 5.37
CA VAL A 7 -8.76 0.71 5.99
C VAL A 7 -8.41 0.60 7.47
N ALA A 8 -9.09 -0.28 8.21
CA ALA A 8 -8.84 -0.50 9.63
C ALA A 8 -7.39 -0.93 9.87
N PHE A 9 -6.85 -1.82 9.03
CA PHE A 9 -5.46 -2.22 9.09
C PHE A 9 -4.50 -1.05 8.82
N ALA A 10 -4.73 -0.29 7.75
CA ALA A 10 -3.87 0.84 7.38
C ALA A 10 -3.84 1.94 8.45
N LEU A 11 -4.98 2.24 9.08
CA LEU A 11 -5.10 3.20 10.18
C LEU A 11 -4.55 2.67 11.51
N GLY A 12 -4.42 1.36 11.66
CA GLY A 12 -3.74 0.74 12.81
C GLY A 12 -2.22 0.91 12.80
N LEU A 13 -1.63 1.30 11.66
CA LEU A 13 -0.19 1.53 11.56
C LEU A 13 0.24 2.81 12.30
N PRO A 14 1.41 2.85 12.94
CA PRO A 14 1.81 4.00 13.76
C PRO A 14 1.83 5.33 12.99
N GLU A 15 1.21 6.36 13.56
CA GLU A 15 1.04 7.69 12.97
C GLU A 15 0.40 7.67 11.55
N ALA A 16 -0.32 6.60 11.19
CA ALA A 16 -1.10 6.59 9.96
C ALA A 16 -2.34 7.47 10.10
N ALA A 17 -2.63 8.23 9.07
CA ALA A 17 -3.81 9.07 8.98
C ALA A 17 -4.45 8.93 7.60
N GLU A 18 -5.78 9.02 7.59
CA GLU A 18 -6.56 9.14 6.36
C GLU A 18 -6.60 10.60 5.90
N ALA A 19 -6.49 10.80 4.59
CA ALA A 19 -6.62 12.07 3.92
C ALA A 19 -7.28 11.87 2.56
N SER A 20 -7.34 12.94 1.76
CA SER A 20 -7.71 12.85 0.35
C SER A 20 -6.80 13.71 -0.51
N HIS A 21 -6.46 13.19 -1.69
CA HIS A 21 -5.77 13.91 -2.74
C HIS A 21 -6.55 13.76 -4.05
N PHE A 22 -6.91 14.90 -4.66
CA PHE A 22 -7.71 14.94 -5.90
C PHE A 22 -8.99 14.07 -5.83
N GLY A 23 -9.66 14.04 -4.66
CA GLY A 23 -10.88 13.25 -4.45
C GLY A 23 -10.65 11.75 -4.28
N THR A 24 -9.40 11.27 -4.32
CA THR A 24 -9.04 9.90 -3.97
C THR A 24 -8.76 9.80 -2.48
N ARG A 25 -9.35 8.81 -1.81
CA ARG A 25 -9.06 8.48 -0.42
C ARG A 25 -7.65 7.90 -0.31
N ASP A 26 -6.83 8.45 0.58
CA ASP A 26 -5.44 8.01 0.73
C ASP A 26 -4.98 7.98 2.19
N PHE A 27 -3.94 7.20 2.47
CA PHE A 27 -3.40 6.96 3.80
C PHE A 27 -1.94 7.34 3.82
N ARG A 28 -1.57 8.09 4.86
CA ARG A 28 -0.27 8.73 4.98
C ARG A 28 0.35 8.48 6.33
N VAL A 29 1.66 8.48 6.37
CA VAL A 29 2.44 8.65 7.60
C VAL A 29 3.31 9.89 7.42
N ARG A 30 3.17 10.85 8.35
CA ARG A 30 3.84 12.16 8.29
C ARG A 30 3.75 12.84 6.91
N GLY A 31 2.55 12.84 6.34
CA GLY A 31 2.25 13.50 5.06
C GLY A 31 2.70 12.73 3.81
N LYS A 32 3.33 11.56 3.94
CA LYS A 32 3.73 10.71 2.80
C LYS A 32 2.72 9.59 2.57
N ILE A 33 2.16 9.53 1.37
CA ILE A 33 1.20 8.49 0.96
C ILE A 33 1.89 7.13 0.88
N PHE A 34 1.30 6.12 1.51
CA PHE A 34 1.72 4.72 1.36
C PHE A 34 0.63 3.83 0.75
N LEU A 35 -0.64 4.20 0.88
CA LEU A 35 -1.80 3.51 0.30
C LEU A 35 -2.81 4.54 -0.22
N ALA A 36 -3.43 4.29 -1.36
CA ALA A 36 -4.57 5.03 -1.88
C ALA A 36 -5.66 4.06 -2.38
N LEU A 37 -6.92 4.49 -2.32
CA LEU A 37 -8.09 3.72 -2.75
C LEU A 37 -8.82 4.44 -3.91
N PRO A 38 -8.29 4.37 -5.13
CA PRO A 38 -8.93 4.99 -6.30
C PRO A 38 -10.07 4.13 -6.89
N SER A 39 -10.19 2.87 -6.47
CA SER A 39 -11.21 1.91 -6.91
C SER A 39 -11.64 1.04 -5.73
N ARG A 40 -12.84 0.46 -5.83
CA ARG A 40 -13.34 -0.57 -4.90
C ARG A 40 -12.67 -1.93 -5.11
N GLU A 41 -12.00 -2.13 -6.23
CA GLU A 41 -11.40 -3.41 -6.61
C GLU A 41 -9.92 -3.53 -6.23
N PHE A 42 -9.21 -2.39 -6.17
CA PHE A 42 -7.78 -2.37 -5.90
C PHE A 42 -7.34 -1.12 -5.15
N GLY A 43 -6.32 -1.30 -4.32
CA GLY A 43 -5.58 -0.22 -3.68
C GLY A 43 -4.27 0.03 -4.41
N VAL A 44 -3.70 1.22 -4.26
CA VAL A 44 -2.40 1.58 -4.84
C VAL A 44 -1.41 1.85 -3.72
N ILE A 45 -0.33 1.08 -3.67
CA ILE A 45 0.70 1.17 -2.62
C ILE A 45 2.05 1.63 -3.15
N LYS A 46 2.87 2.17 -2.24
CA LYS A 46 4.25 2.59 -2.55
C LYS A 46 5.28 1.52 -2.18
N LEU A 47 5.75 0.77 -3.17
CA LEU A 47 6.93 -0.10 -3.04
C LEU A 47 8.19 0.61 -3.55
N THR A 48 9.37 0.06 -3.25
CA THR A 48 10.57 0.37 -4.05
C THR A 48 10.49 -0.36 -5.40
N PRO A 49 11.18 0.10 -6.45
CA PRO A 49 11.18 -0.61 -7.74
C PRO A 49 11.60 -2.08 -7.62
N ASP A 50 12.59 -2.40 -6.78
CA ASP A 50 13.03 -3.78 -6.56
C ASP A 50 12.01 -4.62 -5.81
N GLN A 51 11.35 -4.04 -4.79
CA GLN A 51 10.26 -4.71 -4.10
C GLN A 51 9.09 -4.97 -5.05
N GLN A 52 8.71 -3.98 -5.87
CA GLN A 52 7.66 -4.15 -6.86
C GLN A 52 7.99 -5.30 -7.83
N ARG A 53 9.22 -5.35 -8.36
CA ARG A 53 9.65 -6.43 -9.26
C ARG A 53 9.47 -7.80 -8.61
N LEU A 54 9.98 -7.98 -7.39
CA LEU A 54 9.83 -9.23 -6.64
C LEU A 54 8.35 -9.58 -6.36
N THR A 55 7.54 -8.58 -5.99
CA THR A 55 6.11 -8.80 -5.73
C THR A 55 5.36 -9.21 -6.99
N LEU A 56 5.68 -8.63 -8.15
CA LEU A 56 5.08 -9.02 -9.44
C LEU A 56 5.42 -10.47 -9.81
N GLU A 57 6.62 -10.95 -9.47
CA GLU A 57 7.04 -12.33 -9.71
C GLU A 57 6.36 -13.32 -8.74
N THR A 58 6.18 -12.93 -7.47
CA THR A 58 5.77 -13.85 -6.40
C THR A 58 4.27 -13.83 -6.08
N ALA A 59 3.57 -12.75 -6.42
CA ALA A 59 2.14 -12.57 -6.19
C ALA A 59 1.37 -12.30 -7.50
N ALA A 60 1.84 -12.91 -8.59
CA ALA A 60 1.27 -12.77 -9.92
C ALA A 60 -0.27 -12.99 -9.91
N GLY A 61 -0.99 -12.14 -10.64
CA GLY A 61 -2.46 -12.15 -10.70
C GLY A 61 -3.14 -11.33 -9.60
N THR A 62 -2.48 -11.04 -8.47
CA THR A 62 -3.07 -10.24 -7.38
C THR A 62 -2.45 -8.85 -7.24
N VAL A 63 -1.40 -8.57 -8.01
CA VAL A 63 -0.75 -7.28 -8.10
C VAL A 63 -0.45 -6.90 -9.55
N THR A 64 -0.47 -5.60 -9.84
CA THR A 64 -0.03 -5.05 -11.14
C THR A 64 0.72 -3.75 -10.93
N ALA A 65 1.71 -3.44 -11.77
CA ALA A 65 2.32 -2.11 -11.74
C ALA A 65 1.30 -1.06 -12.22
N VAL A 66 1.28 0.12 -11.61
CA VAL A 66 0.50 1.25 -12.14
C VAL A 66 1.04 1.63 -13.53
N PRO A 67 0.21 1.86 -14.55
CA PRO A 67 0.71 2.23 -15.87
C PRO A 67 1.60 3.48 -15.89
N GLY A 68 2.63 3.47 -16.75
CA GLY A 68 3.49 4.62 -17.00
C GLY A 68 4.50 4.92 -15.88
N GLY A 69 4.90 6.19 -15.78
CA GLY A 69 6.00 6.62 -14.90
C GLY A 69 5.77 6.37 -13.40
N TRP A 70 4.51 6.24 -12.97
CA TRP A 70 4.17 5.88 -11.59
C TRP A 70 4.57 4.44 -11.28
N GLY A 71 4.25 3.48 -12.17
CA GLY A 71 4.68 2.09 -12.04
C GLY A 71 6.18 1.96 -12.00
N LEU A 72 6.89 2.64 -12.91
CA LEU A 72 8.36 2.65 -12.94
C LEU A 72 9.00 3.16 -11.63
N ARG A 73 8.25 3.94 -10.85
CA ARG A 73 8.66 4.43 -9.52
C ARG A 73 8.22 3.52 -8.38
N GLY A 74 7.70 2.32 -8.66
CA GLY A 74 7.28 1.33 -7.66
C GLY A 74 5.85 1.50 -7.14
N TRP A 75 5.00 2.30 -7.80
CA TRP A 75 3.58 2.35 -7.45
C TRP A 75 2.85 1.13 -8.01
N THR A 76 2.22 0.37 -7.14
CA THR A 76 1.69 -0.97 -7.43
C THR A 76 0.24 -1.05 -7.03
N ARG A 77 -0.62 -1.58 -7.91
CA ARG A 77 -1.99 -1.96 -7.60
C ARG A 77 -2.00 -3.29 -6.85
N VAL A 78 -2.79 -3.38 -5.80
CA VAL A 78 -3.06 -4.61 -5.05
C VAL A 78 -4.55 -4.88 -5.15
N HIS A 79 -4.92 -6.01 -5.75
CA HIS A 79 -6.29 -6.47 -5.91
C HIS A 79 -6.74 -7.15 -4.61
N PHE A 80 -7.04 -6.34 -3.59
CA PHE A 80 -7.20 -6.79 -2.19
C PHE A 80 -8.43 -7.68 -1.93
N LEU A 81 -9.38 -7.70 -2.88
CA LEU A 81 -10.51 -8.63 -2.87
C LEU A 81 -10.12 -10.04 -3.32
N GLU A 82 -9.09 -10.16 -4.16
CA GLU A 82 -8.61 -11.42 -4.76
C GLU A 82 -7.38 -11.97 -4.04
N ALA A 83 -6.54 -11.07 -3.53
CA ALA A 83 -5.35 -11.41 -2.77
C ALA A 83 -5.71 -12.00 -1.39
N GLY A 84 -4.91 -12.97 -0.94
CA GLY A 84 -5.00 -13.47 0.43
C GLY A 84 -4.70 -12.37 1.45
N ASP A 85 -5.43 -12.36 2.56
CA ASP A 85 -5.38 -11.27 3.54
C ASP A 85 -3.98 -10.99 4.08
N ASP A 86 -3.20 -12.03 4.36
CA ASP A 86 -1.84 -11.90 4.87
C ASP A 86 -0.89 -11.25 3.85
N VAL A 87 -1.10 -11.52 2.56
CA VAL A 87 -0.35 -10.88 1.47
C VAL A 87 -0.66 -9.40 1.44
N VAL A 88 -1.93 -9.02 1.50
CA VAL A 88 -2.35 -7.61 1.50
C VAL A 88 -1.79 -6.88 2.73
N ARG A 89 -1.94 -7.44 3.94
CA ARG A 89 -1.38 -6.86 5.17
C ARG A 89 0.14 -6.69 5.06
N HIS A 90 0.84 -7.70 4.57
CA HIS A 90 2.29 -7.63 4.37
C HIS A 90 2.67 -6.48 3.42
N LEU A 91 2.03 -6.39 2.26
CA LEU A 91 2.35 -5.38 1.25
C LEU A 91 2.05 -3.96 1.72
N VAL A 92 0.92 -3.75 2.40
CA VAL A 92 0.53 -2.45 2.96
C VAL A 92 1.50 -2.02 4.05
N ARG A 93 1.86 -2.93 4.97
CA ARG A 93 2.90 -2.67 5.98
C ARG A 93 4.24 -2.31 5.35
N ARG A 94 4.69 -3.08 4.35
CA ARG A 94 5.92 -2.77 3.61
C ARG A 94 5.88 -1.39 2.97
N ALA A 95 4.75 -1.01 2.39
CA ALA A 95 4.57 0.32 1.81
C ALA A 95 4.65 1.44 2.87
N TRP A 96 4.02 1.24 4.03
CA TRP A 96 4.16 2.13 5.18
C TRP A 96 5.62 2.22 5.64
N THR A 97 6.31 1.10 5.85
CA THR A 97 7.73 1.06 6.26
C THR A 97 8.63 1.87 5.32
N ASN A 98 8.37 1.81 4.01
CA ASN A 98 9.17 2.51 3.00
C ASN A 98 9.13 4.04 3.16
N VAL A 99 8.00 4.59 3.60
CA VAL A 99 7.82 6.04 3.74
C VAL A 99 7.89 6.52 5.19
N ALA A 100 7.68 5.62 6.15
CA ALA A 100 7.75 5.89 7.57
C ALA A 100 9.19 6.30 7.99
N PRO A 101 9.35 7.29 8.88
CA PRO A 101 10.63 7.60 9.51
C PRO A 101 11.18 6.40 10.29
N LYS A 102 12.51 6.31 10.39
CA LYS A 102 13.20 5.20 11.06
C LYS A 102 12.67 4.93 12.48
N ALA A 103 12.44 5.98 13.28
CA ALA A 103 11.96 5.87 14.65
C ALA A 103 10.56 5.24 14.80
N LEU A 104 9.75 5.20 13.74
CA LEU A 104 8.45 4.53 13.76
C LEU A 104 8.56 3.05 13.39
N ARG A 105 9.52 2.69 12.54
CA ARG A 105 9.74 1.30 12.12
C ARG A 105 10.12 0.39 13.29
N GLU A 106 10.70 0.95 14.34
CA GLU A 106 11.13 0.26 15.57
C GLU A 106 9.99 0.08 16.58
N LYS A 107 8.85 0.76 16.38
CA LYS A 107 7.66 0.69 17.26
C LYS A 107 6.58 -0.25 16.73
N GLU A 108 6.75 -0.76 15.51
CA GLU A 108 5.87 -1.77 14.93
C GLU A 108 6.50 -3.15 15.21
N PRO A 109 5.81 -4.04 15.96
CA PRO A 109 6.32 -5.38 16.27
C PRO A 109 6.36 -6.32 15.05
#